data_AF-A0A135UIS7-F1
#
_entry.id   AF-A0A135UIS7-F1
#
_cell.length_a   1.000
_cell.length_b   1.000
_cell.length_c   1.000
_cell.angle_alpha   90.00
_cell.angle_beta   90.00
_cell.angle_gamma   90.00
#
_symmetry.space_group_name_H-M   'P 1'
#
loop_
_entity.id
_entity.type
_entity.pdbx_description
1 polymer ?
#
loop_
_entity_poly.entity_id
_entity_poly.type
_entity_poly.pdbx_seq_one_letter_code
_entity_poly.pdbx_strand_id
1 'polypeptide(L)'
;MDNATTTSGKVAKTMNPSRSITICVYCGSSTGNDPAHLQAARDLARLMAARGIKLVYGGGTVGLMGKVAKTLVSLSGPDSVHGIIPEALEATYGRTTIVKDMHTRKRMMAEEVMAGGPGSGFIALAGGYGTIEEILEVATWVQLGIHQRGVCLLNINGFWDGVLG
;
A
#
# COMPACT_ATOMS: atom_id res chain seq x y z
N MET A 1 -49.25 37.66 -17.10
CA MET A 1 -48.79 38.80 -16.27
C MET A 1 -48.81 38.31 -14.82
N ASP A 2 -48.07 37.25 -14.51
CA ASP A 2 -46.61 37.18 -14.30
C ASP A 2 -46.30 37.75 -12.90
N ASN A 3 -45.59 37.09 -12.00
CA ASN A 3 -44.34 36.38 -12.27
C ASN A 3 -44.03 35.38 -11.14
N ALA A 4 -43.47 34.24 -11.52
CA ALA A 4 -42.85 33.29 -10.62
C ALA A 4 -41.63 33.91 -9.94
N THR A 5 -41.36 33.58 -8.68
CA THR A 5 -40.04 33.78 -8.09
C THR A 5 -39.54 32.46 -7.54
N THR A 6 -38.85 31.76 -8.44
CA THR A 6 -38.09 30.54 -8.20
C THR A 6 -36.90 30.85 -7.29
N THR A 7 -36.95 30.43 -6.03
CA THR A 7 -35.76 30.39 -5.18
C THR A 7 -34.95 29.17 -5.56
N SER A 8 -33.97 29.37 -6.44
CA SER A 8 -32.99 28.35 -6.83
C SER A 8 -32.19 27.91 -5.60
N GLY A 9 -32.56 26.76 -5.05
CA GLY A 9 -31.76 26.05 -4.07
C GLY A 9 -30.45 25.63 -4.73
N LYS A 10 -29.35 26.28 -4.36
CA LYS A 10 -28.01 25.77 -4.64
C LYS A 10 -27.90 24.41 -3.95
N VAL A 11 -27.99 23.34 -4.73
CA VAL A 11 -27.57 22.00 -4.33
C VAL A 11 -26.12 22.15 -3.88
N ALA A 12 -25.86 21.98 -2.59
CA ALA A 12 -24.52 21.88 -2.07
C ALA A 12 -23.84 20.75 -2.83
N LYS A 13 -22.78 21.06 -3.59
CA LYS A 13 -21.87 20.04 -4.13
C LYS A 13 -21.44 19.18 -2.95
N THR A 14 -21.91 17.95 -2.91
CA THR A 14 -21.38 16.92 -2.01
C THR A 14 -19.87 16.92 -2.22
N MET A 15 -19.13 17.30 -1.17
CA MET A 15 -17.67 17.19 -1.19
C MET A 15 -17.34 15.75 -1.53
N ASN A 16 -16.63 15.55 -2.65
CA ASN A 16 -16.09 14.25 -2.99
C ASN A 16 -15.22 13.84 -1.80
N PRO A 17 -15.49 12.72 -1.09
CA PRO A 17 -14.62 12.31 -0.01
C PRO A 17 -13.23 12.17 -0.61
N SER A 18 -12.26 12.93 -0.08
CA SER A 18 -10.89 12.87 -0.60
C SER A 18 -10.48 11.41 -0.63
N ARG A 19 -10.15 10.89 -1.82
CA ARG A 19 -9.77 9.48 -1.97
C ARG A 19 -8.71 9.15 -0.92
N SER A 20 -8.92 8.09 -0.15
CA SER A 20 -7.97 7.70 0.90
C SER A 20 -6.58 7.48 0.32
N ILE A 21 -5.54 7.80 1.09
CA ILE A 21 -4.16 7.49 0.72
C ILE A 21 -3.99 5.97 0.78
N THR A 22 -3.40 5.40 -0.27
CA THR A 22 -3.07 3.97 -0.35
C THR A 22 -1.57 3.81 -0.53
N ILE A 23 -0.93 3.05 0.35
CA ILE A 23 0.49 2.71 0.23
C ILE A 23 0.61 1.24 -0.09
N CYS A 24 1.36 0.93 -1.15
CA CYS A 24 1.82 -0.43 -1.38
C CYS A 24 3.10 -0.70 -0.59
N VAL A 25 3.12 -1.77 0.20
CA VAL A 25 4.32 -2.18 0.95
C VAL A 25 4.86 -3.49 0.39
N TYR A 26 6.06 -3.41 -0.19
CA TYR A 26 6.87 -4.56 -0.55
C TYR A 26 7.79 -4.89 0.63
N CYS A 27 7.84 -6.15 1.05
CA CYS A 27 8.65 -6.57 2.20
C CYS A 27 8.86 -8.08 2.23
N GLY A 28 9.81 -8.56 3.03
CA GLY A 28 10.11 -9.98 3.15
C GLY A 28 8.98 -10.82 3.76
N SER A 29 8.83 -12.05 3.25
CA SER A 29 8.02 -13.10 3.87
C SER A 29 8.68 -13.73 5.11
N SER A 30 9.95 -13.43 5.37
CA SER A 30 10.66 -13.75 6.61
C SER A 30 10.71 -12.53 7.54
N THR A 31 11.04 -12.73 8.82
CA THR A 31 11.23 -11.64 9.79
C THR A 31 12.60 -10.99 9.71
N GLY A 32 13.56 -11.62 9.04
CA GLY A 32 14.98 -11.30 9.15
C GLY A 32 15.58 -11.76 10.48
N ASN A 33 16.89 -11.50 10.64
CA ASN A 33 17.66 -11.85 11.84
C ASN A 33 17.73 -10.70 12.85
N ASP A 34 17.54 -9.46 12.41
CA ASP A 34 17.53 -8.27 13.26
C ASP A 34 16.08 -7.90 13.66
N PRO A 35 15.74 -7.90 14.96
CA PRO A 35 14.41 -7.54 15.43
C PRO A 35 13.99 -6.11 15.06
N ALA A 36 14.92 -5.22 14.73
CA ALA A 36 14.63 -3.86 14.28
C ALA A 36 13.73 -3.82 13.04
N HIS A 37 13.86 -4.78 12.12
CA HIS A 37 13.00 -4.85 10.93
C HIS A 37 11.54 -5.17 11.28
N LEU A 38 11.34 -6.12 12.19
CA LEU A 38 10.00 -6.47 12.65
C LEU A 38 9.36 -5.34 13.46
N GLN A 39 10.17 -4.56 14.18
CA GLN A 39 9.73 -3.36 14.88
C GLN A 39 9.36 -2.25 13.89
N ALA A 40 10.18 -2.00 12.87
CA ALA A 40 9.88 -1.04 11.81
C ALA A 40 8.57 -1.36 11.06
N ALA A 41 8.29 -2.64 10.80
CA ALA A 41 7.01 -3.08 10.23
C ALA A 41 5.81 -2.70 11.13
N ARG A 42 5.96 -2.77 12.46
CA ARG A 42 4.92 -2.35 13.42
C ARG A 42 4.76 -0.83 13.44
N ASP A 43 5.88 -0.11 13.46
CA ASP A 43 5.88 1.35 13.51
C ASP A 43 5.27 1.96 12.25
N LEU A 44 5.58 1.39 11.08
CA LEU A 44 4.96 1.76 9.82
C LEU A 44 3.43 1.57 9.89
N ALA A 45 2.96 0.39 10.33
CA ALA A 45 1.53 0.12 10.46
C ALA A 45 0.84 1.07 11.46
N ARG A 46 1.47 1.39 12.59
CA ARG A 46 0.96 2.38 13.56
C ARG A 46 0.83 3.77 12.93
N LEU A 47 1.84 4.19 12.17
CA LEU A 47 1.81 5.49 11.49
C LEU A 47 0.73 5.54 10.42
N MET A 48 0.54 4.45 9.67
CA MET A 48 -0.53 4.32 8.70
C MET A 48 -1.90 4.43 9.37
N ALA A 49 -2.13 3.71 10.46
CA ALA A 49 -3.36 3.75 11.24
C ALA A 49 -3.66 5.17 11.75
N ALA A 50 -2.68 5.82 12.37
CA ALA A 50 -2.81 7.18 12.92
C ALA A 50 -3.14 8.24 11.84
N ARG A 51 -2.80 7.97 10.57
CA ARG A 51 -3.03 8.87 9.43
C ARG A 51 -4.18 8.44 8.52
N GLY A 52 -4.91 7.36 8.86
CA GLY A 52 -5.98 6.83 8.02
C GLY A 52 -5.51 6.35 6.64
N ILE A 53 -4.27 5.87 6.55
CA ILE A 53 -3.67 5.35 5.32
C ILE A 53 -4.03 3.88 5.15
N LYS A 54 -4.46 3.49 3.95
CA LYS A 54 -4.75 2.11 3.57
C LYS A 54 -3.48 1.40 3.08
N LEU A 55 -3.42 0.10 3.32
CA LEU A 55 -2.37 -0.80 2.84
C LEU A 55 -2.87 -1.64 1.68
N VAL A 56 -2.07 -1.71 0.61
CA VAL A 56 -2.13 -2.79 -0.37
C VAL A 56 -0.81 -3.56 -0.33
N TYR A 57 -0.84 -4.89 -0.40
CA TYR A 57 0.38 -5.71 -0.29
C TYR A 57 0.20 -7.11 -0.89
N GLY A 58 1.27 -7.91 -0.87
CA GLY A 58 1.32 -9.24 -1.47
C GLY A 58 0.52 -10.37 -0.79
N GLY A 59 -0.26 -10.08 0.26
CA GLY A 59 -1.15 -11.05 0.90
C GLY A 59 -0.51 -12.04 1.88
N GLY A 60 0.82 -12.01 2.04
CA GLY A 60 1.55 -12.94 2.91
C GLY A 60 1.25 -12.78 4.41
N THR A 61 1.18 -13.88 5.13
CA THR A 61 0.69 -13.91 6.53
C THR A 61 1.81 -14.02 7.57
N VAL A 62 3.04 -14.21 7.10
CA VAL A 62 4.25 -14.41 7.88
C VAL A 62 5.27 -13.29 7.64
N GLY A 63 6.33 -13.27 8.46
CA GLY A 63 7.42 -12.31 8.30
C GLY A 63 7.01 -10.86 8.49
N LEU A 64 7.67 -9.97 7.76
CA LEU A 64 7.35 -8.54 7.78
C LEU A 64 5.98 -8.27 7.16
N MET A 65 5.62 -8.96 6.07
CA MET A 65 4.31 -8.84 5.41
C MET A 65 3.16 -9.04 6.40
N GLY A 66 3.16 -10.19 7.08
CA GLY A 66 2.16 -10.52 8.08
C GLY A 66 2.17 -9.55 9.25
N LYS A 67 3.35 -9.03 9.63
CA LYS A 67 3.45 -8.07 10.74
C LYS A 67 2.82 -6.72 10.41
N VAL A 68 3.08 -6.15 9.23
CA VAL A 68 2.46 -4.89 8.81
C VAL A 68 0.94 -5.07 8.73
N ALA A 69 0.49 -6.10 8.00
CA ALA A 69 -0.93 -6.36 7.77
C ALA A 69 -1.71 -6.61 9.07
N LYS A 70 -1.23 -7.54 9.92
CA LYS A 70 -1.87 -7.85 11.20
C LYS A 70 -1.96 -6.63 12.12
N THR A 71 -0.88 -5.84 12.19
CA THR A 71 -0.84 -4.67 13.07
C THR A 71 -1.85 -3.62 12.58
N LEU A 72 -1.88 -3.33 11.29
CA LEU A 72 -2.80 -2.33 10.75
C LEU A 72 -4.27 -2.77 10.88
N VAL A 73 -4.59 -4.03 10.57
CA VAL A 73 -5.95 -4.58 10.79
C VAL A 73 -6.37 -4.45 12.26
N SER A 74 -5.47 -4.75 13.20
CA SER A 74 -5.79 -4.64 14.63
C SER A 74 -6.08 -3.22 15.11
N LEU A 75 -5.59 -2.20 14.39
CA LEU A 75 -5.74 -0.79 14.76
C LEU A 75 -6.83 -0.06 13.98
N SER A 76 -7.08 -0.47 12.73
CA SER A 76 -7.92 0.27 11.77
C SER A 76 -8.95 -0.60 11.05
N GLY A 77 -9.11 -1.86 11.47
CA GLY A 77 -10.12 -2.78 10.93
C GLY A 77 -9.71 -3.45 9.62
N PRO A 78 -10.46 -4.47 9.16
CA PRO A 78 -10.10 -5.28 7.99
C PRO A 78 -10.08 -4.49 6.67
N ASP A 79 -10.89 -3.43 6.54
CA ASP A 79 -10.96 -2.58 5.34
C ASP A 79 -9.74 -1.68 5.15
N SER A 80 -8.87 -1.58 6.16
CA SER A 80 -7.61 -0.84 6.08
C SER A 80 -6.52 -1.59 5.31
N VAL A 81 -6.69 -2.89 5.06
CA VAL A 81 -5.70 -3.75 4.41
C VAL A 81 -6.34 -4.50 3.23
N HIS A 82 -5.62 -4.53 2.11
CA HIS A 82 -5.95 -5.35 0.95
C HIS A 82 -4.75 -6.20 0.52
N GLY A 83 -4.85 -7.51 0.68
CA GLY A 83 -3.88 -8.48 0.16
C GLY A 83 -4.25 -8.95 -1.23
N ILE A 84 -3.30 -8.94 -2.15
CA ILE A 84 -3.47 -9.49 -3.50
C ILE A 84 -2.52 -10.67 -3.64
N ILE A 85 -3.09 -11.85 -3.89
CA ILE A 85 -2.37 -13.12 -3.74
C ILE A 85 -2.62 -14.05 -4.93
N PRO A 86 -1.61 -14.78 -5.44
CA PRO A 86 -1.85 -15.81 -6.44
C PRO A 86 -2.68 -16.97 -5.88
N GLU A 87 -3.45 -17.67 -6.72
CA GLU A 87 -4.27 -18.85 -6.35
C GLU A 87 -3.52 -19.91 -5.54
N ALA A 88 -2.20 -20.03 -5.70
CA ALA A 88 -1.37 -21.01 -5.02
C ALA A 88 -1.05 -20.68 -3.55
N LEU A 89 -1.49 -19.54 -3.00
CA LEU A 89 -1.13 -19.10 -1.64
C LEU A 89 -2.37 -18.65 -0.84
N GLU A 90 -2.36 -18.87 0.48
CA GLU A 90 -3.43 -18.46 1.40
C GLU A 90 -3.18 -17.07 2.02
N ALA A 91 -4.22 -16.24 2.11
CA ALA A 91 -4.19 -14.93 2.78
C ALA A 91 -5.02 -14.95 4.07
N THR A 92 -4.69 -14.10 5.03
CA THR A 92 -5.35 -14.14 6.37
C THR A 92 -5.69 -12.76 6.96
N TYR A 93 -5.18 -11.65 6.41
CA TYR A 93 -5.37 -10.32 7.02
C TYR A 93 -6.03 -9.32 6.06
N GLY A 94 -7.16 -8.77 6.47
CA GLY A 94 -7.91 -7.76 5.73
C GLY A 94 -8.71 -8.35 4.57
N ARG A 95 -9.06 -7.51 3.59
CA ARG A 95 -9.65 -7.96 2.33
C ARG A 95 -8.61 -8.71 1.51
N THR A 96 -9.04 -9.72 0.76
CA THR A 96 -8.15 -10.51 -0.11
C THR A 96 -8.73 -10.59 -1.52
N THR A 97 -7.88 -10.38 -2.53
CA THR A 97 -8.17 -10.71 -3.92
C THR A 97 -7.21 -11.79 -4.41
N ILE A 98 -7.77 -12.88 -4.92
CA ILE A 98 -7.01 -13.97 -5.52
C ILE A 98 -6.84 -13.69 -7.02
N VAL A 99 -5.63 -13.88 -7.53
CA VAL A 99 -5.28 -13.65 -8.94
C VAL A 99 -4.57 -14.87 -9.54
N LYS A 100 -4.62 -14.98 -10.87
CA LYS A 100 -4.06 -16.12 -11.60
C LYS A 100 -2.53 -16.20 -11.57
N ASP A 101 -1.83 -15.07 -11.50
CA ASP A 101 -0.37 -15.01 -11.63
C ASP A 101 0.26 -13.78 -10.95
N MET A 102 1.59 -13.81 -10.82
CA MET A 102 2.37 -12.74 -10.19
C MET A 102 2.33 -11.42 -10.96
N HIS A 103 2.21 -11.44 -12.30
CA HIS A 103 2.13 -10.21 -13.09
C HIS A 103 0.82 -9.46 -12.82
N THR A 104 -0.28 -10.20 -12.77
CA THR A 104 -1.61 -9.69 -12.42
C THR A 104 -1.61 -9.14 -11.01
N ARG A 105 -0.94 -9.82 -10.07
CA ARG A 105 -0.76 -9.34 -8.69
C ARG A 105 -0.07 -7.98 -8.65
N LYS A 106 1.12 -7.85 -9.25
CA LYS A 106 1.91 -6.59 -9.24
C LYS A 106 1.15 -5.44 -9.89
N ARG A 107 0.54 -5.70 -11.05
CA ARG A 107 -0.28 -4.71 -11.76
C ARG A 107 -1.43 -4.20 -10.89
N MET A 108 -2.19 -5.10 -10.26
CA MET A 108 -3.34 -4.69 -9.43
C MET A 108 -2.92 -3.90 -8.19
N MET A 109 -1.82 -4.28 -7.52
CA MET A 109 -1.30 -3.49 -6.39
C MET A 109 -0.94 -2.07 -6.81
N ALA A 110 -0.29 -1.91 -7.96
CA ALA A 110 0.03 -0.59 -8.49
C ALA A 110 -1.21 0.20 -8.90
N GLU A 111 -2.21 -0.43 -9.53
CA GLU A 111 -3.50 0.19 -9.87
C GLU A 111 -4.20 0.75 -8.63
N GLU A 112 -4.16 0.06 -7.48
CA GLU A 112 -4.73 0.57 -6.23
C GLU A 112 -3.99 1.81 -5.69
N VAL A 113 -2.66 1.83 -5.80
CA VAL A 113 -1.86 3.00 -5.46
C VAL A 113 -2.18 4.17 -6.39
N MET A 114 -2.35 3.91 -7.69
CA MET A 114 -2.74 4.92 -8.67
C MET A 114 -4.15 5.47 -8.41
N ALA A 115 -5.08 4.63 -7.99
CA ALA A 115 -6.44 5.02 -7.64
C ALA A 115 -6.52 5.82 -6.33
N GLY A 116 -5.56 5.64 -5.42
CA GLY A 116 -5.47 6.34 -4.13
C GLY A 116 -5.32 7.86 -4.24
N GLY A 117 -5.56 8.56 -3.13
CA GLY A 117 -5.45 10.02 -3.05
C GLY A 117 -4.02 10.56 -3.24
N PRO A 118 -3.85 11.89 -3.29
CA PRO A 118 -2.54 12.53 -3.21
C PRO A 118 -1.76 12.02 -1.99
N GLY A 119 -0.48 11.69 -2.16
CA GLY A 119 0.35 11.07 -1.11
C GLY A 119 0.39 9.53 -1.14
N SER A 120 -0.36 8.87 -2.04
CA SER A 120 -0.23 7.43 -2.31
C SER A 120 1.11 7.11 -2.97
N GLY A 121 1.65 5.92 -2.73
CA GLY A 121 2.98 5.53 -3.20
C GLY A 121 3.39 4.12 -2.78
N PHE A 122 4.68 3.84 -2.95
CA PHE A 122 5.29 2.54 -2.72
C PHE A 122 6.37 2.65 -1.65
N ILE A 123 6.41 1.67 -0.75
CA ILE A 123 7.46 1.54 0.27
C ILE A 123 8.05 0.13 0.19
N ALA A 124 9.37 0.03 0.20
CA ALA A 124 10.07 -1.23 0.46
C ALA A 124 10.63 -1.24 1.88
N LEU A 125 10.16 -2.18 2.71
CA LEU A 125 10.90 -2.62 3.91
C LEU A 125 11.96 -3.64 3.51
N ALA A 126 12.76 -4.10 4.47
CA ALA A 126 13.71 -5.19 4.25
C ALA A 126 13.03 -6.42 3.60
N GLY A 127 13.72 -7.02 2.63
CA GLY A 127 13.17 -8.14 1.86
C GLY A 127 14.20 -8.74 0.91
N GLY A 128 13.89 -9.91 0.37
CA GLY A 128 14.77 -10.61 -0.58
C GLY A 128 14.59 -10.12 -2.03
N TYR A 129 15.03 -10.93 -2.98
CA TYR A 129 14.96 -10.62 -4.42
C TYR A 129 13.56 -10.24 -4.90
N GLY A 130 12.49 -10.86 -4.37
CA GLY A 130 11.12 -10.48 -4.74
C GLY A 130 10.80 -9.02 -4.39
N THR A 131 11.18 -8.54 -3.21
CA THR A 131 10.99 -7.14 -2.80
C THR A 131 11.82 -6.18 -3.65
N ILE A 132 13.05 -6.57 -4.00
CA ILE A 132 13.93 -5.79 -4.87
C ILE A 132 13.34 -5.68 -6.29
N GLU A 133 12.88 -6.81 -6.84
CA GLU A 133 12.23 -6.87 -8.15
C GLU A 133 10.97 -5.98 -8.21
N GLU A 134 10.10 -6.09 -7.19
CA GLU A 134 8.88 -5.31 -7.09
C GLU A 134 9.16 -3.80 -6.98
N ILE A 135 10.13 -3.38 -6.17
CA ILE A 135 10.42 -1.94 -5.99
C ILE A 135 11.13 -1.33 -7.20
N LEU A 136 12.04 -2.07 -7.85
CA LEU A 136 12.73 -1.61 -9.05
C LEU A 136 11.77 -1.50 -10.25
N GLU A 137 10.76 -2.39 -10.35
CA GLU A 137 9.74 -2.30 -11.39
C GLU A 137 8.98 -0.97 -11.30
N VAL A 138 8.45 -0.62 -10.11
CA VAL A 138 7.71 0.64 -9.94
C VAL A 138 8.61 1.88 -10.00
N ALA A 139 9.88 1.77 -9.60
CA ALA A 139 10.85 2.84 -9.79
C ALA A 139 11.14 3.08 -11.29
N THR A 140 11.27 2.00 -12.07
CA THR A 140 11.44 2.08 -13.52
C THR A 140 10.22 2.72 -14.18
N TRP A 141 9.01 2.43 -13.68
CA TRP A 141 7.79 3.08 -14.17
C TRP A 141 7.75 4.58 -13.90
N VAL A 142 8.33 5.07 -12.79
CA VAL A 142 8.55 6.52 -12.58
C VAL A 142 9.49 7.07 -13.63
N GLN A 143 10.63 6.42 -13.87
CA GLN A 143 11.63 6.85 -14.85
C GLN A 143 11.05 6.91 -16.28
N LEU A 144 10.18 5.97 -16.64
CA LEU A 144 9.48 5.91 -17.92
C LEU A 144 8.28 6.87 -18.01
N GLY A 145 7.94 7.58 -16.93
CA GLY A 145 6.80 8.51 -16.89
C GLY A 145 5.43 7.83 -16.84
N ILE A 146 5.37 6.52 -16.55
CA ILE A 146 4.12 5.75 -16.45
C ILE A 146 3.30 6.22 -15.23
N HIS A 147 3.95 6.61 -14.14
CA HIS A 147 3.31 7.28 -13.01
C HIS A 147 4.26 8.24 -12.28
N GLN A 148 3.69 9.04 -11.38
CA GLN A 148 4.42 10.04 -10.57
C GLN A 148 4.28 9.79 -9.06
N ARG A 149 3.87 8.59 -8.65
CA ARG A 149 3.78 8.20 -7.24
C ARG A 149 5.17 8.01 -6.64
N GLY A 150 5.34 8.44 -5.39
CA GLY A 150 6.61 8.31 -4.68
C GLY A 150 6.99 6.85 -4.44
N VAL A 151 8.28 6.55 -4.52
CA VAL A 151 8.88 5.25 -4.25
C VAL A 151 9.93 5.44 -3.14
N CYS A 152 9.81 4.70 -2.05
CA CYS A 152 10.64 4.90 -0.85
C CYS A 152 11.26 3.58 -0.37
N LEU A 153 12.56 3.60 -0.12
CA LEU A 153 13.26 2.53 0.60
C LEU A 153 13.28 2.89 2.09
N LEU A 154 12.57 2.14 2.92
CA LEU A 154 12.59 2.33 4.36
C LEU A 154 13.83 1.64 4.93
N ASN A 155 14.92 2.39 5.01
CA ASN A 155 16.25 1.90 5.33
C ASN A 155 16.47 1.73 6.83
N ILE A 156 16.32 0.50 7.31
CA ILE A 156 16.52 0.12 8.71
C ILE A 156 17.90 -0.49 8.86
N ASN A 157 18.72 0.07 9.76
CA ASN A 157 20.07 -0.42 10.06
C ASN A 157 20.95 -0.62 8.81
N GLY A 158 20.80 0.26 7.81
CA GLY A 158 21.59 0.21 6.58
C GLY A 158 21.25 -0.94 5.63
N PHE A 159 20.10 -1.62 5.79
CA PHE A 159 19.71 -2.74 4.93
C PHE A 159 19.75 -2.42 3.43
N TRP A 160 19.39 -1.19 3.05
CA TRP A 160 19.36 -0.74 1.66
C TRP A 160 20.65 -0.04 1.20
N ASP A 161 21.66 0.12 2.06
CA ASP A 161 22.89 0.88 1.73
C ASP A 161 23.62 0.27 0.53
N GLY A 162 23.76 -1.06 0.51
CA GLY A 162 24.42 -1.76 -0.61
C GLY A 162 23.68 -1.66 -1.96
N VAL A 163 22.42 -1.23 -1.96
CA VAL A 163 21.63 -0.97 -3.19
C VAL A 163 21.72 0.50 -3.60
N LEU A 164 21.85 1.42 -2.63
CA LEU A 164 21.87 2.86 -2.86
C LEU A 164 23.26 3.41 -3.25
N GLY A 165 24.33 2.76 -2.81
CA GLY A 165 25.73 3.15 -3.10
C GLY A 165 26.49 3.61 -1.87
#